data_AF-A0A061EHA0-F1
#
_entry.id   AF-A0A061EHA0-F1
#
_cell.length_a   1.000
_cell.length_b   1.000
_cell.length_c   1.000
_cell.angle_alpha   90.00
_cell.angle_beta   90.00
_cell.angle_gamma   90.00
#
_symmetry.space_group_name_H-M   'P 1'
#
loop_
_entity.id
_entity.type
_entity.pdbx_description
1 polymer ?
#
loop_
_entity_poly.entity_id
_entity_poly.type
_entity_poly.pdbx_seq_one_letter_code
_entity_poly.pdbx_strand_id
1 'polypeptide(L)'
;MSMALTTFSFTISFILFSFMLVIASASDYGYGTKPELLYKPKSDVKEKPLPIGIEGLILCKSGPKRLIPIKGAVARITCLAVDEHGYETAPFSILSKATDSKGYYFATLFPHELSNKLKLTECKAFLEKSPLENCKVATDVNKGISGAPLSYCRLLNNNKMKLYSVPPFIYTSQPKPISPGY
;
A
#
# COMPACT_ATOMS: atom_id res chain seq x y z
N MET A 1 21.46 -41.49 31.65
CA MET A 1 20.51 -42.54 31.25
C MET A 1 19.51 -41.94 30.29
N SER A 2 19.57 -42.33 29.02
CA SER A 2 18.44 -42.67 28.13
C SER A 2 18.79 -42.51 26.66
N MET A 3 18.67 -43.66 25.98
CA MET A 3 18.30 -43.88 24.57
C MET A 3 19.29 -43.46 23.48
N ALA A 4 20.11 -44.44 23.09
CA ALA A 4 20.89 -44.45 21.86
C ALA A 4 20.02 -44.85 20.65
N LEU A 5 20.41 -44.25 19.53
CA LEU A 5 19.84 -44.26 18.18
C LEU A 5 19.96 -45.64 17.51
N THR A 6 18.88 -46.15 16.93
CA THR A 6 18.89 -47.38 16.12
C THR A 6 19.16 -47.06 14.64
N THR A 7 20.11 -47.79 14.09
CA THR A 7 20.66 -47.71 12.72
C THR A 7 19.69 -48.25 11.66
N PHE A 8 19.57 -47.54 10.53
CA PHE A 8 18.77 -47.93 9.36
C PHE A 8 19.70 -48.53 8.28
N SER A 9 19.55 -49.82 8.00
CA SER A 9 20.26 -50.55 6.94
C SER A 9 19.23 -51.11 5.96
N PHE A 10 19.19 -50.62 4.73
CA PHE A 10 18.62 -51.37 3.60
C PHE A 10 19.35 -51.02 2.30
N THR A 11 20.31 -51.87 1.96
CA THR A 11 20.89 -52.03 0.64
C THR A 11 20.08 -53.05 -0.18
N ILE A 12 20.12 -52.92 -1.51
CA ILE A 12 19.82 -53.93 -2.55
C ILE A 12 18.34 -54.11 -2.93
N SER A 13 17.95 -53.57 -4.08
CA SER A 13 17.26 -54.36 -5.14
C SER A 13 17.21 -53.56 -6.45
N PHE A 14 18.36 -53.47 -7.14
CA PHE A 14 18.39 -53.32 -8.60
C PHE A 14 18.49 -54.73 -9.15
N ILE A 15 17.53 -55.18 -9.97
CA ILE A 15 17.58 -56.15 -11.10
C ILE A 15 16.11 -56.58 -11.35
N LEU A 16 15.74 -56.75 -12.62
CA LEU A 16 14.41 -57.14 -13.20
C LEU A 16 13.46 -55.93 -13.38
N PHE A 17 13.09 -55.48 -14.59
CA PHE A 17 12.64 -56.23 -15.75
C PHE A 17 12.92 -55.40 -17.02
N SER A 18 13.80 -55.92 -17.88
CA SER A 18 13.82 -55.58 -19.30
C SER A 18 13.10 -56.70 -20.02
N PHE A 19 11.89 -56.46 -20.54
CA PHE A 19 11.29 -57.27 -21.59
C PHE A 19 10.44 -56.38 -22.50
N MET A 20 10.84 -56.40 -23.77
CA MET A 20 10.24 -55.74 -24.92
C MET A 20 8.83 -56.25 -25.18
N LEU A 21 7.89 -55.34 -25.49
CA LEU A 21 6.76 -55.64 -26.37
C LEU A 21 6.53 -54.47 -27.32
N VAL A 22 7.04 -54.63 -28.53
CA VAL A 22 6.56 -53.95 -29.74
C VAL A 22 5.18 -54.51 -30.04
N ILE A 23 4.17 -53.66 -30.07
CA ILE A 23 2.90 -53.96 -30.74
C ILE A 23 2.62 -52.79 -31.69
N ALA A 24 2.85 -53.06 -32.97
CA ALA A 24 2.23 -52.31 -34.06
C ALA A 24 0.83 -52.92 -34.29
N SER A 25 -0.20 -52.09 -34.30
CA SER A 25 -1.51 -52.46 -34.84
C SER A 25 -2.25 -51.22 -35.33
N ALA A 26 -2.73 -51.29 -36.57
CA ALA A 26 -3.41 -50.25 -37.33
C ALA A 26 -4.92 -50.15 -37.00
N SER A 27 -5.58 -49.20 -37.68
CA SER A 27 -7.03 -48.84 -37.72
C SER A 27 -7.40 -47.65 -36.82
N ASP A 28 -8.23 -46.68 -37.18
CA ASP A 28 -9.15 -46.48 -38.30
C ASP A 28 -9.37 -44.96 -38.47
N TYR A 29 -9.72 -44.50 -39.68
CA TYR A 29 -9.91 -43.09 -39.99
C TYR A 29 -11.25 -42.59 -39.44
N GLY A 30 -11.20 -41.84 -38.33
CA GLY A 30 -12.33 -41.05 -37.83
C GLY A 30 -11.99 -39.56 -37.85
N TYR A 31 -12.29 -38.87 -38.96
CA TYR A 31 -12.24 -37.40 -39.04
C TYR A 31 -13.38 -36.81 -38.17
N GLY A 32 -13.09 -36.59 -36.89
CA GLY A 32 -13.89 -35.74 -36.01
C GLY A 32 -13.08 -34.50 -35.66
N THR A 33 -13.34 -33.38 -36.34
CA THR A 33 -12.76 -32.07 -35.99
C THR A 33 -13.20 -31.68 -34.58
N LYS A 34 -12.32 -31.92 -33.60
CA LYS A 34 -12.37 -31.28 -32.28
C LYS A 34 -12.45 -29.77 -32.51
N PRO A 35 -13.42 -29.03 -31.93
CA PRO A 35 -13.41 -27.58 -32.01
C PRO A 35 -12.09 -27.12 -31.38
N GLU A 36 -11.21 -26.59 -32.22
CA GLU A 36 -10.08 -25.81 -31.78
C GLU A 36 -10.70 -24.65 -31.00
N LEU A 37 -10.75 -24.77 -29.67
CA LEU A 37 -11.00 -23.66 -28.78
C LEU A 37 -9.90 -22.67 -29.10
N LEU A 38 -10.22 -21.74 -29.99
CA LEU A 38 -9.47 -20.55 -30.29
C LEU A 38 -9.14 -19.93 -28.94
N TYR A 39 -7.96 -20.25 -28.43
CA TYR A 39 -7.39 -19.60 -27.28
C TYR A 39 -7.03 -18.20 -27.79
N LYS A 40 -8.05 -17.34 -27.87
CA LYS A 40 -7.82 -15.90 -27.90
C LYS A 40 -6.91 -15.66 -26.71
N PRO A 41 -5.68 -15.16 -26.91
CA PRO A 41 -4.90 -14.65 -25.81
C PRO A 41 -5.86 -13.72 -25.08
N LYS A 42 -6.08 -13.96 -23.78
CA LYS A 42 -6.72 -12.95 -22.94
C LYS A 42 -5.93 -11.68 -23.24
N SER A 43 -6.55 -10.73 -23.95
CA SER A 43 -5.96 -9.42 -24.14
C SER A 43 -5.47 -9.00 -22.77
N ASP A 44 -4.18 -8.69 -22.65
CA ASP A 44 -3.61 -8.16 -21.41
C ASP A 44 -4.38 -6.88 -21.06
N VAL A 45 -5.50 -7.04 -20.36
CA VAL A 45 -6.19 -5.93 -19.73
C VAL A 45 -5.23 -5.57 -18.61
N LYS A 46 -4.34 -4.62 -18.88
CA LYS A 46 -3.52 -3.94 -17.86
C LYS A 46 -4.49 -3.49 -16.78
N GLU A 47 -4.54 -4.26 -15.68
CA GLU A 47 -5.47 -4.02 -14.60
C GLU A 47 -5.16 -2.63 -14.05
N LYS A 48 -6.16 -1.73 -14.05
CA LYS A 48 -5.93 -0.33 -13.65
C LYS A 48 -5.44 -0.33 -12.20
N PRO A 49 -4.41 0.46 -11.86
CA PRO A 49 -3.95 0.57 -10.48
C PRO A 49 -5.11 0.95 -9.56
N LEU A 50 -5.22 0.25 -8.43
CA LEU A 50 -6.26 0.52 -7.44
C LEU A 50 -6.15 1.95 -6.90
N PRO A 51 -7.28 2.62 -6.62
CA PRO A 51 -7.29 3.84 -5.84
C PRO A 51 -6.59 3.66 -4.49
N ILE A 52 -5.92 4.72 -4.03
CA ILE A 52 -5.26 4.77 -2.74
C ILE A 52 -6.03 5.73 -1.83
N GLY A 53 -6.47 5.23 -0.69
CA GLY A 53 -7.05 5.99 0.40
C GLY A 53 -6.03 6.35 1.42
N ILE A 54 -6.11 7.56 1.94
CA ILE A 54 -5.31 8.01 3.07
C ILE A 54 -6.25 8.59 4.11
N GLU A 55 -6.15 8.09 5.33
CA GLU A 55 -6.96 8.56 6.45
C GLU A 55 -6.11 8.89 7.67
N GLY A 56 -6.65 9.75 8.53
CA GLY A 56 -6.05 10.07 9.80
C GLY A 56 -6.91 11.03 10.61
N LEU A 57 -6.37 11.42 11.78
CA LEU A 57 -7.00 12.38 12.68
C LEU A 57 -6.15 13.65 12.79
N ILE A 58 -6.78 14.81 12.90
CA ILE A 58 -6.14 16.07 13.25
C ILE A 58 -6.75 16.60 14.54
N LEU A 59 -5.90 16.80 15.54
CA LEU A 59 -6.28 17.18 16.90
C LEU A 59 -5.58 18.47 17.32
N CYS A 60 -6.24 19.22 18.19
CA CYS A 60 -5.71 20.36 18.91
C CYS A 60 -5.25 19.92 20.29
N LYS A 61 -4.00 20.26 20.66
CA LYS A 61 -3.51 20.14 22.03
C LYS A 61 -3.78 21.44 22.79
N SER A 62 -4.72 21.39 23.74
CA SER A 62 -5.11 22.50 24.62
C SER A 62 -4.69 22.19 26.06
N GLY A 63 -3.41 22.41 26.37
CA GLY A 63 -2.81 22.06 27.67
C GLY A 63 -2.12 20.69 27.68
N PRO A 64 -1.70 20.17 28.86
CA PRO A 64 -0.77 19.04 28.93
C PRO A 64 -1.30 17.72 28.36
N LYS A 65 -2.58 17.40 28.62
CA LYS A 65 -3.20 16.10 28.28
C LYS A 65 -4.47 16.19 27.43
N ARG A 66 -5.02 17.39 27.19
CA ARG A 66 -6.30 17.55 26.50
C ARG A 66 -6.08 17.63 24.99
N LEU A 67 -6.53 16.60 24.29
CA LEU A 67 -6.60 16.53 22.84
C LEU A 67 -8.05 16.73 22.39
N ILE A 68 -8.28 17.68 21.51
CA ILE A 68 -9.61 18.07 21.03
C ILE A 68 -9.63 17.89 19.52
N PRO A 69 -10.56 17.15 18.92
CA PRO A 69 -10.66 17.05 17.47
C PRO A 69 -10.90 18.40 16.81
N ILE A 70 -10.23 18.66 15.68
CA ILE A 70 -10.43 19.88 14.91
C ILE A 70 -11.32 19.55 13.72
N LYS A 71 -12.51 20.15 13.64
CA LYS A 71 -13.33 20.15 12.43
C LYS A 71 -12.82 21.21 11.45
N GLY A 72 -12.76 20.86 10.16
CA GLY A 72 -12.37 21.80 9.10
C GLY A 72 -10.86 21.92 8.85
N ALA A 73 -10.03 21.17 9.57
CA ALA A 73 -8.59 21.09 9.31
C ALA A 73 -8.30 20.29 8.03
N VAL A 74 -7.13 20.52 7.44
CA VAL A 74 -6.72 19.91 6.18
C VAL A 74 -5.34 19.28 6.34
N ALA A 75 -5.17 18.08 5.80
CA ALA A 75 -3.88 17.42 5.60
C ALA A 75 -3.47 17.55 4.13
N ARG A 76 -2.16 17.60 3.88
CA ARG A 76 -1.58 17.51 2.55
C ARG A 76 -0.91 16.15 2.38
N ILE A 77 -1.12 15.52 1.25
CA ILE A 77 -0.43 14.29 0.87
C ILE A 77 0.50 14.66 -0.27
N THR A 78 1.78 14.34 -0.12
CA THR A 78 2.79 14.57 -1.16
C THR A 78 3.58 13.29 -1.40
N CYS A 79 3.74 12.94 -2.67
CA CYS A 79 4.53 11.82 -3.13
C CYS A 79 5.66 12.32 -4.01
N LEU A 80 6.81 11.66 -3.93
CA LEU A 80 7.79 11.76 -5.00
C LEU A 80 7.20 11.14 -6.27
N ALA A 81 7.60 11.68 -7.39
CA ALA A 81 7.13 11.26 -8.69
C ALA A 81 8.35 10.99 -9.57
N VAL A 82 8.43 9.79 -10.12
CA VAL A 82 9.48 9.43 -11.08
C VAL A 82 8.86 9.15 -12.44
N ASP A 83 9.57 9.49 -13.50
CA ASP A 83 9.16 9.18 -14.87
C ASP A 83 9.42 7.71 -15.22
N GLU A 84 9.14 7.35 -16.47
CA GLU A 84 9.32 5.99 -16.99
C GLU A 84 10.78 5.51 -17.00
N HIS A 85 11.73 6.45 -16.95
CA HIS A 85 13.17 6.19 -16.91
C HIS A 85 13.74 6.23 -15.48
N GLY A 86 12.91 6.54 -14.48
CA GLY A 86 13.30 6.63 -13.07
C GLY A 86 13.87 7.98 -12.66
N TYR A 87 13.80 9.01 -13.51
CA TYR A 87 14.22 10.36 -13.14
C TYR A 87 13.16 11.01 -12.25
N GLU A 88 13.62 11.67 -11.18
CA GLU A 88 12.75 12.45 -10.31
C GLU A 88 12.12 13.61 -11.09
N THR A 89 10.82 13.77 -10.89
CA THR A 89 10.00 14.85 -11.46
C THR A 89 9.40 15.68 -10.33
N ALA A 90 8.64 16.73 -10.68
CA ALA A 90 7.96 17.55 -9.70
C ALA A 90 7.08 16.68 -8.77
N PRO A 91 7.19 16.83 -7.44
CA PRO A 91 6.39 16.04 -6.50
C PRO A 91 4.89 16.21 -6.76
N PHE A 92 4.16 15.10 -6.67
CA PHE A 92 2.71 15.12 -6.77
C PHE A 92 2.12 15.44 -5.40
N SER A 93 1.18 16.38 -5.34
CA SER A 93 0.56 16.78 -4.07
C SER A 93 -0.94 16.99 -4.19
N ILE A 94 -1.69 16.53 -3.20
CA ILE A 94 -3.13 16.79 -3.04
C ILE A 94 -3.45 17.23 -1.62
N LEU A 95 -4.60 17.87 -1.47
CA LEU A 95 -5.19 18.17 -0.17
C LEU A 95 -6.26 17.14 0.18
N SER A 96 -6.33 16.78 1.46
CA SER A 96 -7.46 16.00 1.98
C SER A 96 -8.75 16.82 1.93
N LYS A 97 -9.88 16.13 2.08
CA LYS A 97 -11.09 16.82 2.51
C LYS A 97 -10.87 17.44 3.89
N ALA A 98 -11.60 18.52 4.14
CA ALA A 98 -11.66 19.12 5.46
C ALA A 98 -12.15 18.09 6.49
N THR A 99 -11.55 18.07 7.67
CA THR A 99 -11.88 17.10 8.72
C THR A 99 -13.32 17.24 9.20
N ASP A 100 -13.92 16.12 9.58
CA ASP A 100 -15.25 16.09 10.20
C ASP A 100 -15.24 16.55 11.68
N SER A 101 -16.38 16.45 12.36
CA SER A 101 -16.49 16.82 13.79
C SER A 101 -15.65 15.96 14.73
N LYS A 102 -15.19 14.79 14.29
CA LYS A 102 -14.29 13.89 15.03
C LYS A 102 -12.83 14.12 14.66
N GLY A 103 -12.53 15.13 13.84
CA GLY A 103 -11.19 15.45 13.38
C GLY A 103 -10.66 14.48 12.32
N TYR A 104 -11.52 13.63 11.76
CA TYR A 104 -11.15 12.63 10.77
C TYR A 104 -11.07 13.25 9.38
N TYR A 105 -9.97 12.99 8.67
CA TYR A 105 -9.82 13.34 7.26
C TYR A 105 -9.69 12.08 6.41
N PHE A 106 -10.07 12.24 5.15
CA PHE A 106 -9.88 11.24 4.11
C PHE A 106 -9.41 11.93 2.82
N ALA A 107 -8.43 11.34 2.16
CA ALA A 107 -7.95 11.73 0.84
C ALA A 107 -7.92 10.52 -0.08
N THR A 108 -8.22 10.73 -1.36
CA THR A 108 -8.16 9.68 -2.37
C THR A 108 -7.19 10.09 -3.46
N LEU A 109 -6.27 9.20 -3.79
CA LEU A 109 -5.41 9.26 -4.95
C LEU A 109 -5.88 8.23 -5.98
N PHE A 110 -5.97 8.64 -7.23
CA PHE A 110 -6.32 7.75 -8.35
C PHE A 110 -5.10 7.61 -9.26
N PRO A 111 -4.24 6.59 -9.08
CA PRO A 111 -2.98 6.52 -9.85
C PRO A 111 -3.18 6.46 -11.37
N HIS A 112 -4.36 6.03 -11.84
CA HIS A 112 -4.69 6.01 -13.27
C HIS A 112 -5.02 7.39 -13.86
N GLU A 113 -5.33 8.39 -13.02
CA GLU A 113 -5.53 9.78 -13.44
C GLU A 113 -4.19 10.52 -13.53
N LEU A 114 -3.13 9.97 -12.93
CA LEU A 114 -1.77 10.45 -13.16
C LEU A 114 -1.33 10.03 -14.56
N SER A 115 -0.60 10.92 -15.24
CA SER A 115 -0.05 10.65 -16.57
C SER A 115 0.58 9.26 -16.60
N ASN A 116 0.29 8.46 -17.63
CA ASN A 116 0.63 7.03 -17.73
C ASN A 116 2.13 6.68 -17.54
N LYS A 117 2.99 7.69 -17.47
CA LYS A 117 4.44 7.58 -17.31
C LYS A 117 4.94 7.88 -15.89
N LEU A 118 4.07 8.38 -15.01
CA LEU A 118 4.46 8.90 -13.70
C LEU A 118 4.17 7.86 -12.62
N LYS A 119 5.22 7.44 -11.92
CA LYS A 119 5.13 6.50 -10.81
C LYS A 119 5.29 7.26 -9.50
N LEU A 120 4.31 7.12 -8.61
CA LEU A 120 4.37 7.70 -7.28
C LEU A 120 5.19 6.82 -6.34
N THR A 121 6.12 7.44 -5.62
CA THR A 121 6.97 6.82 -4.60
C THR A 121 7.00 7.69 -3.34
N GLU A 122 7.41 7.10 -2.22
CA GLU A 122 7.68 7.83 -0.96
C GLU A 122 6.58 8.80 -0.49
N CYS A 123 5.32 8.42 -0.63
CA CYS A 123 4.20 9.24 -0.20
C CYS A 123 4.23 9.52 1.31
N LYS A 124 4.06 10.79 1.67
CA LYS A 124 3.99 11.30 3.04
C LYS A 124 2.75 12.17 3.23
N ALA A 125 2.19 12.13 4.44
CA ALA A 125 1.12 13.01 4.88
C ALA A 125 1.65 14.10 5.82
N PHE A 126 1.08 15.30 5.72
CA PHE A 126 1.51 16.51 6.43
C PHE A 126 0.31 17.26 6.98
N LEU A 127 0.51 18.04 8.04
CA LEU A 127 -0.39 19.11 8.43
C LEU A 127 -0.32 20.23 7.40
N GLU A 128 -1.49 20.68 6.91
CA GLU A 128 -1.56 21.78 5.96
C GLU A 128 -2.18 23.03 6.60
N LYS A 129 -3.41 22.90 7.12
CA LYS A 129 -4.14 24.05 7.64
C LYS A 129 -5.04 23.67 8.80
N SER A 130 -5.15 24.58 9.78
CA SER A 130 -6.19 24.57 10.81
C SER A 130 -7.11 25.78 10.61
N PRO A 131 -8.44 25.63 10.78
CA PRO A 131 -9.38 26.74 10.76
C PRO A 131 -9.47 27.46 12.12
N LEU A 132 -8.87 26.91 13.18
CA LEU A 132 -8.95 27.46 14.54
C LEU A 132 -7.82 28.44 14.79
N GLU A 133 -8.17 29.70 15.03
CA GLU A 133 -7.19 30.77 15.29
C GLU A 133 -6.34 30.50 16.53
N ASN A 134 -6.96 29.92 17.57
CA ASN A 134 -6.29 29.53 18.81
C ASN A 134 -5.61 28.15 18.74
N CYS A 135 -5.61 27.47 17.60
CA CYS A 135 -4.98 26.17 17.46
C CYS A 135 -4.51 25.91 16.02
N LYS A 136 -3.61 26.77 15.56
CA LYS A 136 -3.06 26.78 14.19
C LYS A 136 -1.55 26.56 14.10
N VAL A 137 -0.86 26.43 15.23
CA VAL A 137 0.58 26.17 15.23
C VAL A 137 0.80 24.69 15.01
N ALA A 138 1.30 24.31 13.82
CA ALA A 138 1.59 22.93 13.49
C ALA A 138 2.69 22.38 14.41
N THR A 139 2.62 21.09 14.74
CA THR A 139 3.69 20.42 15.49
C THR A 139 4.19 19.21 14.73
N ASP A 140 5.45 18.84 14.96
CA ASP A 140 6.03 17.65 14.34
C ASP A 140 5.75 16.35 15.11
N VAL A 141 4.75 16.35 16.00
CA VAL A 141 4.28 15.11 16.62
C VAL A 141 3.78 14.20 15.51
N ASN A 142 4.22 12.93 15.54
CA ASN A 142 3.95 11.95 14.50
C ASN A 142 4.38 12.40 13.09
N LYS A 143 5.41 13.24 13.00
CA LYS A 143 5.92 13.79 11.73
C LYS A 143 4.90 14.65 10.98
N GLY A 144 4.07 15.39 11.73
CA GLY A 144 3.07 16.29 11.13
C GLY A 144 3.67 17.40 10.25
N ILE A 145 4.93 17.80 10.48
CA ILE A 145 5.63 18.81 9.68
C ILE A 145 6.65 18.15 8.74
N SER A 146 7.45 17.20 9.25
CA SER A 146 8.49 16.51 8.50
C SER A 146 7.96 15.46 7.52
N GLY A 147 6.70 15.04 7.68
CA GLY A 147 5.99 14.12 6.81
C GLY A 147 5.92 12.70 7.37
N ALA A 148 4.70 12.23 7.64
CA ALA A 148 4.46 10.86 8.07
C ALA A 148 4.38 9.92 6.86
N PRO A 149 5.23 8.89 6.77
CA PRO A 149 5.23 7.97 5.65
C PRO A 149 3.96 7.12 5.62
N LEU A 150 3.44 6.87 4.42
CA LEU A 150 2.33 5.94 4.20
C LEU A 150 2.84 4.49 4.17
N SER A 151 3.16 3.93 5.34
CA SER A 151 3.78 2.59 5.46
C SER A 151 2.78 1.47 5.76
N TYR A 152 1.70 1.75 6.50
CA TYR A 152 0.72 0.74 6.88
C TYR A 152 -0.47 0.77 5.93
N CYS A 153 -0.67 -0.32 5.19
CA CYS A 153 -1.75 -0.48 4.22
C CYS A 153 -2.68 -1.63 4.60
N ARG A 154 -3.98 -1.43 4.44
CA ARG A 154 -5.00 -2.50 4.43
C ARG A 154 -5.77 -2.45 3.11
N LEU A 155 -6.10 -3.62 2.56
CA LEU A 155 -7.01 -3.72 1.41
C LEU A 155 -8.46 -3.61 1.89
N LEU A 156 -9.23 -2.69 1.30
CA LEU A 156 -10.65 -2.51 1.59
C LEU A 156 -11.54 -3.01 0.45
N ASN A 157 -12.78 -3.38 0.80
CA ASN A 157 -13.88 -3.70 -0.12
C ASN A 157 -13.51 -4.69 -1.23
N ASN A 158 -13.27 -5.96 -0.90
CA ASN A 158 -12.97 -7.00 -1.90
C ASN A 158 -11.89 -6.56 -2.92
N ASN A 159 -10.78 -5.99 -2.43
CA ASN A 159 -9.64 -5.55 -3.25
C ASN A 159 -9.89 -4.33 -4.15
N LYS A 160 -10.86 -3.46 -3.85
CA LYS A 160 -11.16 -2.27 -4.67
C LYS A 160 -10.34 -1.02 -4.29
N MET A 161 -9.65 -1.01 -3.15
CA MET A 161 -8.88 0.15 -2.69
C MET A 161 -7.78 -0.24 -1.70
N LYS A 162 -6.64 0.45 -1.77
CA LYS A 162 -5.57 0.38 -0.76
C LYS A 162 -5.75 1.53 0.24
N LEU A 163 -6.06 1.22 1.51
CA LEU A 163 -6.20 2.24 2.55
C LEU A 163 -4.93 2.32 3.39
N TYR A 164 -4.40 3.53 3.55
CA TYR A 164 -3.30 3.85 4.44
C TYR A 164 -3.81 4.69 5.60
N SER A 165 -3.52 4.27 6.83
CA SER A 165 -3.87 5.02 8.03
C SER A 165 -2.61 5.68 8.61
N VAL A 166 -2.72 6.98 8.88
CA VAL A 166 -1.63 7.80 9.43
C VAL A 166 -1.88 8.06 10.92
N PRO A 167 -0.86 8.05 11.78
CA PRO A 167 -1.03 8.43 13.18
C PRO A 167 -1.61 9.86 13.31
N PRO A 168 -2.30 10.18 14.43
CA PRO A 168 -2.93 11.50 14.59
C PRO A 168 -1.92 12.66 14.52
N PHE A 169 -2.26 13.70 13.78
CA PHE A 169 -1.49 14.94 13.74
C PHE A 169 -1.99 15.96 14.74
N ILE A 170 -1.07 16.79 15.24
CA ILE A 170 -1.31 17.67 16.37
C ILE A 170 -1.01 19.12 16.01
N TYR A 171 -2.01 19.98 16.15
CA TYR A 171 -1.86 21.43 16.27
C TYR A 171 -1.82 21.86 17.73
N THR A 172 -1.30 23.06 17.98
CA THR A 172 -1.34 23.69 19.31
C THR A 172 -1.59 25.19 19.21
N SER A 173 -1.85 25.83 20.35
CA SER A 173 -2.08 27.27 20.47
C SER A 173 -0.81 28.10 20.52
N GLN A 174 0.29 27.54 21.03
CA GLN A 174 1.56 28.24 21.23
C GLN A 174 2.71 27.45 20.60
N PRO A 175 3.70 28.13 19.97
CA PRO A 175 4.95 27.48 19.60
C PRO A 175 5.57 26.78 20.81
N LYS A 176 6.24 25.63 20.60
CA LYS A 176 7.02 25.02 21.68
C LYS A 176 8.01 26.08 22.21
N PRO A 177 8.10 26.30 23.53
CA PRO A 177 9.15 27.17 24.05
C PRO A 177 10.49 26.61 23.62
N ILE A 178 11.32 27.46 23.01
CA ILE A 178 12.70 27.14 22.69
C ILE A 178 13.37 26.89 24.05
N SER A 179 13.84 25.67 24.29
CA SER A 179 14.64 25.40 25.49
C SER A 179 15.91 26.25 25.40
N PRO A 180 16.22 27.12 26.37
CA PRO A 180 17.53 27.74 26.41
C PRO A 180 18.53 26.60 26.60
N GLY A 181 19.41 26.40 25.63
CA GLY A 181 20.54 25.49 25.77
C GLY A 181 21.41 25.97 26.93
N TYR A 182 21.70 25.06 27.85
CA TYR A 182 22.73 25.26 28.88
C TYR A 182 24.11 25.01 28.28
#